data_AF-A0A960D096-F1
#
_entry.id   AF-A0A960D096-F1
#
_cell.length_a   1.000
_cell.length_b   1.000
_cell.length_c   1.000
_cell.angle_alpha   90.00
_cell.angle_beta   90.00
_cell.angle_gamma   90.00
#
_symmetry.space_group_name_H-M   'P 1'
#
loop_
_entity.id
_entity.type
_entity.pdbx_description
1 polymer ?
#
loop_
_entity_poly.entity_id
_entity_poly.type
_entity_poly.pdbx_seq_one_letter_code
_entity_poly.pdbx_strand_id
1 'polypeptide(L)' 'RLGLRTVAEAFADRAYRPDGQLVSRREQGAVLHDPTQIAERVATMVTSGRVTAIDGSVIDVQVESVCV' A
#
# COMPACT_ATOMS: atom_id res chain seq x y z
N ARG A 1 -20.81 0.12 -14.50
CA ARG A 1 -20.13 1.29 -13.90
C ARG A 1 -21.12 2.44 -13.81
N LEU A 2 -21.18 3.18 -12.70
CA LEU A 2 -22.21 4.21 -12.44
C LEU A 2 -21.81 5.65 -12.86
N GLY A 3 -20.68 5.82 -13.58
CA GLY A 3 -20.22 7.15 -14.03
C GLY A 3 -19.56 8.02 -12.95
N LEU A 4 -19.42 7.51 -11.73
CA LEU A 4 -18.72 8.21 -10.64
C LEU A 4 -17.20 8.11 -10.81
N ARG A 5 -16.49 9.22 -10.55
CA ARG A 5 -15.02 9.25 -10.48
C ARG A 5 -14.57 8.52 -9.21
N THR A 6 -13.70 7.53 -9.37
CA THR A 6 -13.04 6.84 -8.26
C THR A 6 -11.68 7.47 -7.97
N VAL A 7 -11.21 7.36 -6.72
CA VAL A 7 -9.86 7.75 -6.30
C VAL A 7 -9.17 6.50 -5.77
N ALA A 8 -7.99 6.19 -6.29
CA ALA A 8 -7.19 5.07 -5.79
C ALA A 8 -6.48 5.46 -4.49
N GLU A 9 -6.84 4.81 -3.39
CA GLU A 9 -6.26 5.05 -2.06
C GLU A 9 -5.22 3.98 -1.71
N ALA A 10 -4.04 4.43 -1.28
CA ALA A 10 -3.01 3.59 -0.68
C ALA A 10 -2.99 3.74 0.84
N PHE A 11 -2.44 2.73 1.53
CA PHE A 11 -2.33 2.73 2.98
C PHE A 11 -0.86 2.76 3.38
N ALA A 12 -0.47 3.79 4.14
CA ALA A 12 0.91 4.04 4.51
C ALA A 12 1.51 2.89 5.32
N ASP A 13 0.77 2.44 6.32
CA ASP A 13 1.20 1.50 7.37
C ASP A 13 0.70 0.06 7.17
N ARG A 14 0.02 -0.25 6.06
CA ARG A 14 -0.53 -1.60 5.84
C ARG A 14 0.30 -2.42 4.88
N ALA A 15 0.51 -3.69 5.25
CA ALA A 15 1.15 -4.67 4.38
C ALA A 15 0.19 -5.10 3.25
N TYR A 16 0.77 -5.34 2.07
CA TYR A 16 0.07 -5.77 0.87
C TYR A 16 0.38 -7.25 0.60
N ARG A 17 -0.58 -7.91 -0.04
CA ARG A 17 -0.41 -9.23 -0.64
C ARG A 17 0.06 -9.07 -2.10
N PRO A 18 0.61 -10.13 -2.72
CA PRO A 18 1.04 -10.09 -4.13
C PRO A 18 -0.07 -9.76 -5.13
N ASP A 19 -1.34 -9.95 -4.73
CA ASP A 19 -2.52 -9.61 -5.53
C ASP A 19 -2.99 -8.15 -5.34
N GLY A 20 -2.27 -7.35 -4.56
CA GLY A 20 -2.60 -5.95 -4.26
C GLY A 20 -3.62 -5.75 -3.14
N GLN A 21 -4.16 -6.82 -2.55
CA GLN A 21 -5.03 -6.71 -1.38
C GLN A 21 -4.24 -6.39 -0.11
N LEU A 22 -4.88 -5.78 0.88
CA LEU A 22 -4.25 -5.60 2.19
C LEU A 22 -4.24 -6.91 2.97
N VAL A 23 -3.15 -7.15 3.70
CA VAL A 23 -3.06 -8.25 4.67
C VAL A 23 -4.05 -8.01 5.81
N SER A 24 -4.77 -9.05 6.26
CA SER A 24 -5.76 -8.92 7.34
C SER A 24 -5.10 -8.42 8.62
N ARG A 25 -5.74 -7.48 9.34
CA ARG A 25 -5.21 -6.96 10.62
C ARG A 25 -5.00 -8.03 11.69
N ARG A 26 -5.58 -9.22 11.52
CA ARG A 26 -5.42 -10.36 12.45
C ARG A 26 -4.13 -11.14 12.20
N GLU A 27 -3.46 -10.93 11.07
CA GLU A 27 -2.23 -11.61 10.70
C GLU A 27 -1.01 -10.82 11.21
N GLN A 28 0.05 -11.54 11.57
CA GLN A 28 1.31 -10.93 11.96
C GLN A 28 1.91 -10.15 10.77
N GLY A 29 2.47 -8.97 11.05
CA GLY A 29 3.05 -8.11 10.01
C GLY A 29 2.03 -7.35 9.15
N ALA A 30 0.74 -7.40 9.48
CA ALA A 30 -0.30 -6.68 8.74
C ALA A 30 -0.22 -5.14 8.85
N VAL A 31 0.42 -4.66 9.92
CA VAL A 31 0.64 -3.25 10.21
C VAL A 31 2.14 -3.03 10.43
N LEU A 32 2.68 -2.03 9.74
CA LEU A 32 4.05 -1.56 9.87
C LEU A 32 4.09 -0.52 10.99
N HIS A 33 5.17 -0.48 11.76
CA HIS A 33 5.28 0.38 12.93
C HIS A 33 6.46 1.35 12.88
N ASP A 34 7.45 1.10 12.03
CA ASP A 34 8.59 2.01 11.87
C ASP A 34 8.19 3.19 10.97
N PRO A 35 8.10 4.42 11.50
CA PRO A 35 7.69 5.58 10.71
C PRO A 35 8.68 5.91 9.58
N THR A 36 9.96 5.60 9.74
CA THR A 36 10.98 5.85 8.71
C THR A 36 10.72 4.93 7.52
N GLN A 37 10.53 3.63 7.79
CA GLN A 37 10.19 2.65 6.78
C GLN A 37 8.87 2.99 6.07
N ILE A 38 7.86 3.43 6.82
CA ILE A 38 6.56 3.84 6.26
C ILE A 38 6.73 5.04 5.32
N ALA A 39 7.49 6.05 5.72
CA ALA A 39 7.72 7.24 4.91
C ALA A 39 8.44 6.92 3.59
N GLU A 40 9.52 6.13 3.63
CA GLU A 40 10.26 5.69 2.43
C GLU A 40 9.40 4.87 1.48
N ARG A 41 8.56 3.99 2.05
CA ARG A 41 7.62 3.17 1.30
C ARG A 41 6.56 4.02 0.61
N VAL A 42 5.96 4.98 1.29
CA VAL A 42 5.00 5.92 0.69
C VAL A 42 5.67 6.76 -0.40
N ALA A 43 6.90 7.24 -0.17
CA ALA A 43 7.66 7.96 -1.20
C ALA A 43 7.87 7.10 -2.46
N THR A 44 8.17 5.81 -2.29
CA THR A 44 8.30 4.85 -3.40
C THR A 44 6.98 4.66 -4.13
N MET A 45 5.87 4.50 -3.40
CA MET A 45 4.54 4.35 -4.00
C MET A 45 4.17 5.55 -4.88
N VAL A 46 4.34 6.77 -4.37
CA VAL A 46 3.90 7.97 -5.11
C VAL A 46 4.81 8.33 -6.27
N THR A 47 6.11 7.99 -6.19
CA THR A 47 7.09 8.33 -7.25
C THR A 47 7.19 7.26 -8.33
N SER A 48 7.08 5.97 -7.96
CA SER A 48 7.33 4.85 -8.87
C SER A 48 6.10 3.98 -9.13
N GLY A 49 5.00 4.20 -8.41
CA GLY A 49 3.79 3.39 -8.54
C GLY A 49 4.01 1.94 -8.08
N ARG A 50 4.88 1.70 -7.10
CA ARG A 50 5.25 0.36 -6.65
C ARG A 50 5.29 0.23 -5.14
N VAL A 51 5.09 -1.01 -4.68
CA VAL A 51 5.20 -1.38 -3.28
C VAL A 51 5.69 -2.82 -3.13
N THR A 52 6.47 -3.07 -2.08
CA THR A 52 6.84 -4.43 -1.68
C THR A 52 5.73 -5.06 -0.83
N ALA A 53 5.23 -6.21 -1.28
CA ALA A 53 4.27 -7.05 -0.57
C ALA A 53 4.94 -7.82 0.58
N ILE A 54 4.12 -8.44 1.44
CA ILE A 54 4.58 -9.14 2.65
C ILE A 54 5.49 -10.34 2.36
N ASP A 55 5.43 -10.91 1.16
CA ASP A 55 6.30 -12.01 0.72
C ASP A 55 7.58 -11.53 0.01
N GLY A 56 7.79 -10.21 -0.09
CA GLY A 56 8.93 -9.59 -0.76
C GLY A 56 8.74 -9.33 -2.25
N SER A 57 7.61 -9.74 -2.85
CA SER A 57 7.31 -9.39 -4.25
C SER A 57 7.06 -7.89 -4.41
N VAL A 58 7.41 -7.33 -5.57
CA VAL A 58 7.11 -5.94 -5.92
C VAL A 58 5.87 -5.94 -6.80
N ILE A 59 4.87 -5.14 -6.41
CA ILE A 59 3.62 -5.00 -7.14
C ILE A 59 3.42 -3.56 -7.59
N ASP A 60 2.77 -3.38 -8.74
CA ASP A 60 2.38 -2.06 -9.23
C ASP A 60 1.09 -1.59 -8.52
N VAL A 61 1.05 -0.32 -8.14
CA VAL A 61 -0.07 0.32 -7.45
C VAL A 61 -0.37 1.69 -8.06
N GLN A 62 -1.65 2.01 -8.17
CA GLN A 62 -2.11 3.36 -8.45
C GLN A 62 -2.37 4.08 -7.14
N VAL A 63 -1.79 5.27 -6.97
CA VAL A 63 -1.90 6.04 -5.73
C VAL A 63 -2.29 7.47 -6.06
N GLU A 64 -3.52 7.84 -5.69
CA GLU A 64 -4.04 9.21 -5.80
C GLU A 64 -4.28 9.84 -4.41
N SER A 65 -4.43 9.00 -3.38
CA SER A 65 -4.60 9.37 -1.98
C SER A 65 -3.82 8.41 -1.08
N VAL A 66 -3.39 8.86 0.09
CA VAL A 66 -2.72 8.02 1.10
C VAL A 66 -3.45 8.17 2.44
N CYS A 67 -3.90 7.05 3.00
CA CYS A 67 -4.46 6.95 4.34
C CYS A 67 -3.33 6.74 5.37
N VAL A 68 -3.42 7.47 6.49
CA VAL A 68 -2.49 7.48 7.62
C VAL A 68 -3.21 7.24 8.95
#